data_AF-A0A336N8H4-F1
#
_entry.id   AF-A0A336N8H4-F1
#
_cell.length_a   1.000
_cell.length_b   1.000
_cell.length_c   1.000
_cell.angle_alpha   90.00
_cell.angle_beta   90.00
_cell.angle_gamma   90.00
#
_symmetry.space_group_name_H-M   'P 1'
#
loop_
_entity.id
_entity.type
_entity.pdbx_description
1 polymer ?
#
loop_
_entity_poly.entity_id
_entity_poly.type
_entity_poly.pdbx_seq_one_letter_code
_entity_poly.pdbx_strand_id
1 'polypeptide(L)'
;MGGEHLRLVGHFNCSCLFNIPLATKLFLQSLEAIPYQQHQLAAQLNIRGWRFVRLVEWYYLRQQILPSFSLIFMLCFTSFTVVLTLGGGPQYTTLETAIYQAILFEFDLPKAALFALLQFIFCLLLFSVSSWFSRTTQTSLSSGYRWFTRPQSAVKIFHIFLLALFVLFMLSPLLNIIIGALTSEKWLAAWQNPQLWKALAYSLTIAPASALLALLMAVALLLLSRRLQWLYYVKTAHFIINAGMVILAIPILVLAMGLFLLLREIDFNNAYYLPLWWFVTR
;
A
#
# COMPACT_ATOMS: atom_id res chain seq x y z
N MET A 1 2.62 -26.79 -19.79
CA MET A 1 1.32 -26.27 -19.29
C MET A 1 1.22 -26.22 -17.75
N GLY A 2 1.84 -27.10 -16.96
CA GLY A 2 1.75 -27.03 -15.48
C GLY A 2 2.51 -25.87 -14.80
N GLY A 3 3.61 -25.39 -15.40
CA GLY A 3 4.46 -24.35 -14.80
C GLY A 3 3.88 -22.93 -14.83
N GLU A 4 3.03 -22.61 -15.81
CA GLU A 4 2.43 -21.26 -15.97
C GLU A 4 1.32 -21.03 -14.96
N HIS A 5 0.49 -22.06 -14.71
CA HIS A 5 -0.54 -22.02 -13.67
C HIS A 5 0.06 -21.84 -12.27
N LEU A 6 1.17 -22.53 -11.95
CA LEU A 6 1.85 -22.36 -10.66
C LEU A 6 2.41 -20.94 -10.46
N ARG A 7 2.92 -20.29 -11.53
CA ARG A 7 3.44 -18.92 -11.46
C ARG A 7 2.34 -17.89 -11.26
N LEU A 8 1.20 -18.03 -11.96
CA LEU A 8 0.04 -17.16 -11.78
C LEU A 8 -0.56 -17.29 -10.38
N VAL A 9 -0.65 -18.52 -9.84
CA VAL A 9 -1.09 -18.76 -8.46
C VAL A 9 -0.10 -18.14 -7.46
N GLY A 10 1.21 -18.23 -7.71
CA GLY A 10 2.24 -17.58 -6.91
C GLY A 10 2.10 -16.06 -6.88
N HIS A 11 1.87 -15.42 -8.03
CA HIS A 11 1.61 -13.98 -8.14
C HIS A 11 0.38 -13.60 -7.30
N PHE A 12 -0.75 -14.27 -7.55
CA PHE A 12 -1.99 -13.99 -6.83
C PHE A 12 -1.81 -14.08 -5.31
N ASN A 13 -1.16 -15.15 -4.83
CA ASN A 13 -0.88 -15.33 -3.41
C ASN A 13 0.00 -14.22 -2.82
N CYS A 14 1.05 -13.80 -3.53
CA CYS A 14 1.94 -12.72 -3.08
C CYS A 14 1.19 -11.38 -2.97
N SER A 15 0.43 -11.03 -4.01
CA SER A 15 -0.38 -9.80 -4.02
C SER A 15 -1.46 -9.83 -2.94
N CYS A 16 -2.09 -10.97 -2.68
CA CYS A 16 -3.02 -11.12 -1.57
C CYS A 16 -2.32 -10.90 -0.22
N LEU A 17 -1.19 -11.56 0.02
CA LEU A 17 -0.43 -11.43 1.27
C LEU A 17 -0.02 -9.97 1.53
N PHE A 18 0.44 -9.24 0.51
CA PHE A 18 0.82 -7.84 0.67
C PHE A 18 -0.37 -6.92 1.00
N ASN A 19 -1.54 -7.17 0.41
CA ASN A 19 -2.70 -6.28 0.55
C ASN A 19 -3.63 -6.62 1.72
N ILE A 20 -3.58 -7.82 2.28
CA ILE A 20 -4.41 -8.24 3.42
C ILE A 20 -4.26 -7.33 4.66
N PRO A 21 -3.04 -6.98 5.13
CA PRO A 21 -2.88 -6.12 6.30
C PRO A 21 -3.46 -4.71 6.06
N LEU A 22 -3.27 -4.18 4.86
CA LEU A 22 -3.82 -2.88 4.46
C LEU A 22 -5.36 -2.93 4.46
N ALA A 23 -5.95 -3.94 3.83
CA ALA A 23 -7.40 -4.14 3.80
C ALA A 23 -7.97 -4.25 5.22
N THR A 24 -7.32 -5.06 6.07
CA THR A 24 -7.72 -5.28 7.47
C THR A 24 -7.72 -3.97 8.25
N LYS A 25 -6.69 -3.14 8.08
CA LYS A 25 -6.61 -1.82 8.74
C LYS A 25 -7.74 -0.90 8.28
N LEU A 26 -8.04 -0.84 6.98
CA LEU A 26 -9.12 0.01 6.44
C LEU A 26 -10.50 -0.43 6.94
N PHE A 27 -10.76 -1.73 6.97
CA PHE A 27 -12.02 -2.27 7.51
C PHE A 27 -12.13 -2.08 9.02
N LEU A 28 -11.04 -2.25 9.77
CA LEU A 28 -11.01 -2.00 11.21
C LEU A 28 -11.29 -0.54 11.52
N GLN A 29 -10.70 0.40 10.77
CA GLN A 29 -10.99 1.83 10.91
C GLN A 29 -12.46 2.16 10.64
N SER A 30 -13.09 1.50 9.66
CA SER A 30 -14.51 1.66 9.37
C SER A 30 -15.40 1.13 10.50
N LEU A 31 -15.03 0.01 11.13
CA LEU A 31 -15.74 -0.54 12.28
C LEU A 31 -15.55 0.32 13.54
N GLU A 32 -14.35 0.86 13.77
CA GLU A 32 -14.08 1.78 14.87
C GLU A 32 -14.79 3.14 14.71
N ALA A 33 -15.17 3.51 13.48
CA ALA A 33 -15.95 4.71 13.21
C ALA A 33 -17.44 4.58 13.60
N ILE A 34 -17.92 3.39 14.01
CA ILE A 34 -19.30 3.22 14.46
C ILE A 34 -19.49 4.00 15.78
N PRO A 35 -20.41 4.98 15.82
CA PRO A 35 -20.58 5.81 17.00
C PRO A 35 -21.17 4.99 18.16
N TYR A 36 -20.70 5.30 19.37
CA TYR A 36 -21.13 4.67 20.61
C TYR A 36 -22.66 4.64 20.79
N GLN A 37 -23.35 5.70 20.37
CA GLN A 37 -24.80 5.83 20.46
C GLN A 37 -25.53 4.74 19.65
N GLN A 38 -25.00 4.33 18.49
CA GLN A 38 -25.58 3.24 17.71
C GLN A 38 -25.45 1.90 18.43
N HIS A 39 -24.33 1.67 19.13
CA HIS A 39 -24.18 0.47 19.95
C HIS A 39 -25.18 0.45 21.12
N GLN A 40 -25.39 1.59 21.80
CA GLN A 40 -26.38 1.70 22.87
C GLN A 40 -27.81 1.47 22.38
N LEU A 41 -28.18 2.06 21.24
CA LEU A 41 -29.50 1.86 20.63
C LEU A 41 -29.73 0.40 20.25
N ALA A 42 -28.73 -0.26 19.66
CA ALA A 42 -28.81 -1.69 19.38
C ALA A 42 -29.01 -2.53 20.66
N ALA A 43 -28.37 -2.13 21.76
CA ALA A 43 -28.53 -2.78 23.06
C ALA A 43 -29.96 -2.64 23.61
N GLN A 44 -30.52 -1.43 23.55
CA GLN A 44 -31.89 -1.11 24.00
C GLN A 44 -32.94 -1.86 23.17
N LEU A 45 -32.72 -1.98 21.86
CA LEU A 45 -33.56 -2.75 20.94
C LEU A 45 -33.32 -4.26 21.00
N ASN A 46 -32.47 -4.73 21.91
CA ASN A 46 -32.07 -6.13 22.08
C ASN A 46 -31.53 -6.78 20.78
N ILE A 47 -30.92 -5.98 19.90
CA ILE A 47 -30.25 -6.43 18.68
C ILE A 47 -28.86 -6.95 19.08
N ARG A 48 -28.67 -8.26 19.08
CA ARG A 48 -27.42 -8.92 19.52
C ARG A 48 -26.89 -9.92 18.50
N GLY A 49 -25.60 -10.23 18.62
CA GLY A 49 -24.92 -11.28 17.84
C GLY A 49 -24.98 -11.02 16.33
N TRP A 50 -25.38 -12.03 15.56
CA TRP A 50 -25.40 -11.97 14.09
C TRP A 50 -26.31 -10.88 13.51
N ARG A 51 -27.39 -10.52 14.21
CA ARG A 51 -28.28 -9.43 13.76
C ARG A 51 -27.59 -8.07 13.82
N PHE A 52 -26.73 -7.86 14.83
CA PHE A 52 -25.93 -6.65 14.95
C PHE A 52 -24.89 -6.56 13.82
N VAL A 53 -24.15 -7.66 13.59
CA VAL A 53 -23.15 -7.77 12.51
C VAL A 53 -23.77 -7.48 11.15
N ARG A 54 -24.93 -8.10 10.85
CA ARG A 54 -25.59 -7.95 9.54
C ARG A 54 -26.20 -6.55 9.31
N LEU A 55 -26.77 -5.93 10.34
CA LEU A 55 -27.51 -4.67 10.17
C LEU A 55 -26.63 -3.43 10.32
N VAL A 56 -25.70 -3.45 11.27
CA VAL A 56 -24.85 -2.30 11.59
C VAL A 56 -23.49 -2.44 10.94
N GLU A 57 -22.71 -3.46 11.34
CA GLU A 57 -21.32 -3.61 10.88
C GLU A 57 -21.22 -3.78 9.35
N TRP A 58 -22.08 -4.60 8.75
CA TRP A 58 -22.09 -4.82 7.30
C TRP A 58 -22.39 -3.55 6.49
N TYR A 59 -23.23 -2.65 7.01
CA TYR A 59 -23.54 -1.39 6.32
C TYR A 59 -22.31 -0.48 6.24
N TYR A 60 -21.56 -0.37 7.34
CA TYR A 60 -20.30 0.38 7.38
C TYR A 60 -19.22 -0.28 6.53
N LEU A 61 -19.06 -1.60 6.65
CA LEU A 61 -18.13 -2.37 5.81
C LEU A 61 -18.42 -2.19 4.33
N ARG A 62 -19.69 -2.27 3.90
CA ARG A 62 -20.09 -2.12 2.50
C ARG A 62 -19.71 -0.76 1.91
N GLN A 63 -19.78 0.31 2.70
CA GLN A 63 -19.32 1.63 2.25
C GLN A 63 -17.80 1.66 2.02
N GLN A 64 -17.04 0.91 2.82
CA GLN A 64 -15.59 0.84 2.73
C GLN A 64 -15.08 -0.15 1.66
N ILE A 65 -15.92 -1.06 1.14
CA ILE A 65 -15.53 -2.03 0.12
C ILE A 65 -15.05 -1.35 -1.16
N LEU A 66 -15.80 -0.38 -1.71
CA LEU A 66 -15.45 0.24 -2.99
C LEU A 66 -14.14 1.06 -2.91
N PRO A 67 -13.93 1.93 -1.90
CA PRO A 67 -12.66 2.64 -1.73
C PRO A 67 -11.48 1.70 -1.51
N SER A 68 -11.65 0.66 -0.68
CA SER A 68 -10.58 -0.31 -0.40
C SER A 68 -10.24 -1.15 -1.63
N PHE A 69 -11.25 -1.56 -2.40
CA PHE A 69 -11.05 -2.27 -3.66
C PHE A 69 -10.28 -1.40 -4.66
N SER A 70 -10.64 -0.13 -4.82
CA SER A 70 -9.93 0.79 -5.73
C SER A 70 -8.47 0.98 -5.31
N LEU A 71 -8.20 1.17 -4.01
CA LEU A 71 -6.83 1.31 -3.50
C LEU A 71 -6.00 0.05 -3.70
N ILE A 72 -6.53 -1.12 -3.35
CA ILE A 72 -5.84 -2.41 -3.55
C ILE A 72 -5.61 -2.68 -5.03
N PHE A 73 -6.60 -2.37 -5.87
CA PHE A 73 -6.48 -2.52 -7.31
C PHE A 73 -5.39 -1.61 -7.88
N MET A 74 -5.33 -0.34 -7.46
CA MET A 74 -4.21 0.54 -7.82
C MET A 74 -2.87 -0.02 -7.37
N LEU A 75 -2.74 -0.44 -6.10
CA LEU A 75 -1.49 -0.98 -5.57
C LEU A 75 -1.03 -2.23 -6.31
N CYS A 76 -1.95 -3.12 -6.68
CA CYS A 76 -1.66 -4.29 -7.50
C CYS A 76 -1.30 -3.90 -8.94
N PHE A 77 -2.02 -2.93 -9.51
CA PHE A 77 -1.78 -2.45 -10.87
C PHE A 77 -0.44 -1.73 -11.01
N THR A 78 0.02 -1.07 -9.94
CA THR A 78 1.32 -0.38 -9.87
C THR A 78 2.45 -1.21 -9.24
N SER A 79 2.27 -2.53 -9.13
CA SER A 79 3.24 -3.41 -8.48
C SER A 79 4.23 -4.05 -9.47
N PHE A 80 5.29 -3.31 -9.78
CA PHE A 80 6.40 -3.78 -10.62
C PHE A 80 7.14 -5.01 -10.03
N THR A 81 7.35 -4.99 -8.70
CA THR A 81 8.16 -5.99 -7.98
C THR A 81 7.59 -7.39 -8.07
N VAL A 82 6.25 -7.55 -8.09
CA VAL A 82 5.62 -8.88 -8.11
C VAL A 82 5.79 -9.57 -9.47
N VAL A 83 5.84 -8.81 -10.57
CA VAL A 83 6.03 -9.37 -11.92
C VAL A 83 7.49 -9.81 -12.14
N LEU A 84 8.45 -9.02 -11.65
CA LEU A 84 9.88 -9.34 -11.77
C LEU A 84 10.34 -10.49 -10.85
N THR A 85 9.89 -10.52 -9.59
CA THR A 85 10.37 -11.52 -8.60
C THR A 85 9.89 -12.94 -8.88
N LEU A 86 8.81 -13.12 -9.65
CA LEU A 86 8.22 -14.44 -9.96
C LEU A 86 8.48 -14.92 -11.40
N GLY A 87 9.28 -14.18 -12.19
CA GLY A 87 9.75 -14.63 -13.51
C GLY A 87 8.68 -14.57 -14.61
N GLY A 88 7.97 -13.44 -14.72
CA GLY A 88 7.11 -13.17 -15.85
C GLY A 88 7.94 -13.03 -17.13
N GLY A 89 7.83 -14.01 -18.04
CA GLY A 89 8.40 -13.88 -19.39
C GLY A 89 7.72 -12.76 -20.18
N PRO A 90 8.29 -12.34 -21.33
CA PRO A 90 7.77 -11.26 -22.19
C PRO A 90 6.34 -11.46 -22.73
N GLN A 91 5.68 -12.57 -22.41
CA GLN A 91 4.29 -12.86 -22.77
C GLN A 91 3.27 -12.31 -21.75
N TYR A 92 3.69 -11.94 -20.54
CA TYR A 92 2.82 -11.35 -19.50
C TYR A 92 3.20 -9.89 -19.26
N THR A 93 3.08 -9.05 -20.29
CA THR A 93 3.36 -7.61 -20.19
C THR A 93 2.27 -6.91 -19.38
N THR A 94 2.56 -6.56 -18.12
CA THR A 94 1.81 -5.51 -17.44
C THR A 94 2.23 -4.15 -17.98
N LEU A 95 1.38 -3.15 -17.80
CA LEU A 95 1.65 -1.78 -18.27
C LEU A 95 3.01 -1.26 -17.75
N GLU A 96 3.34 -1.58 -16.49
CA GLU A 96 4.63 -1.20 -15.89
C GLU A 96 5.82 -1.92 -16.50
N THR A 97 5.71 -3.21 -16.78
CA THR A 97 6.80 -3.94 -17.46
C THR A 97 7.02 -3.46 -18.88
N ALA A 98 5.96 -3.03 -19.58
CA ALA A 98 6.08 -2.43 -20.91
C ALA A 98 6.81 -1.07 -20.85
N ILE A 99 6.51 -0.24 -19.84
CA ILE A 99 7.25 1.01 -19.61
C ILE A 99 8.72 0.71 -19.30
N TYR A 100 8.99 -0.23 -18.41
CA TYR A 100 10.35 -0.62 -18.04
C TYR A 100 11.15 -1.14 -19.24
N GLN A 101 10.52 -2.00 -20.07
CA GLN A 101 11.17 -2.54 -21.26
C GLN A 101 11.45 -1.46 -22.31
N ALA A 102 10.49 -0.56 -22.53
CA ALA A 102 10.66 0.55 -23.45
C ALA A 102 11.78 1.51 -23.01
N ILE A 103 11.98 1.70 -21.71
CA ILE A 103 13.07 2.55 -21.18
C ILE A 103 14.43 1.86 -21.31
N LEU A 104 14.56 0.61 -20.83
CA LEU A 104 15.87 -0.01 -20.61
C LEU A 104 16.36 -0.89 -21.75
N PHE A 105 15.45 -1.52 -22.51
CA PHE A 105 15.82 -2.40 -23.60
C PHE A 105 15.66 -1.73 -24.97
N GLU A 106 14.59 -0.93 -25.16
CA GLU A 106 14.32 -0.30 -26.46
C GLU A 106 14.77 1.17 -26.54
N PHE A 107 15.03 1.83 -25.41
CA PHE A 107 15.33 3.26 -25.31
C PHE A 107 14.33 4.18 -26.04
N ASP A 108 13.09 3.70 -26.25
CA ASP A 108 12.01 4.44 -26.90
C ASP A 108 11.22 5.25 -25.86
N LEU A 109 11.85 6.34 -25.41
CA LEU A 109 11.29 7.25 -24.41
C LEU A 109 9.91 7.82 -24.80
N PRO A 110 9.63 8.17 -26.08
CA PRO A 110 8.29 8.58 -26.51
C PRO A 110 7.21 7.51 -26.23
N LYS A 111 7.45 6.25 -26.62
CA LYS A 111 6.49 5.16 -26.34
C LYS A 111 6.30 4.94 -24.85
N ALA A 112 7.40 4.97 -24.10
CA ALA A 112 7.36 4.77 -22.66
C ALA A 112 6.60 5.91 -21.94
N ALA A 113 6.72 7.15 -22.42
CA ALA A 113 5.96 8.30 -21.91
C ALA A 113 4.46 8.19 -22.19
N LEU A 114 4.05 7.67 -23.35
CA LEU A 114 2.63 7.43 -23.65
C LEU A 114 2.01 6.39 -22.70
N PHE A 115 2.71 5.29 -22.45
CA PHE A 115 2.26 4.28 -21.49
C PHE A 115 2.19 4.84 -20.07
N ALA A 116 3.20 5.61 -19.65
CA ALA A 116 3.22 6.29 -18.36
C ALA A 116 2.04 7.26 -18.19
N LEU A 117 1.71 8.05 -19.22
CA LEU A 117 0.55 8.95 -19.23
C LEU A 117 -0.78 8.18 -19.12
N LEU A 118 -0.92 7.09 -19.87
CA LEU A 118 -2.12 6.25 -19.83
C LEU A 118 -2.30 5.65 -18.43
N GLN A 119 -1.23 5.11 -17.84
CA GLN A 119 -1.24 4.59 -16.47
C GLN A 119 -1.65 5.67 -15.46
N PHE A 120 -1.09 6.87 -15.59
CA PHE A 120 -1.42 8.00 -14.73
C PHE A 120 -2.89 8.41 -14.84
N ILE A 121 -3.42 8.55 -16.06
CA ILE A 121 -4.84 8.88 -16.29
C ILE A 121 -5.74 7.82 -15.65
N PHE A 122 -5.43 6.54 -15.82
CA PHE A 122 -6.21 5.45 -15.25
C PHE A 122 -6.20 5.47 -13.71
N CYS A 123 -5.04 5.68 -13.09
CA CYS A 123 -4.93 5.81 -11.63
C CYS A 123 -5.68 7.04 -11.11
N LEU A 124 -5.58 8.19 -11.79
CA LEU A 124 -6.35 9.39 -11.44
C LEU A 124 -7.86 9.16 -11.52
N LEU A 125 -8.34 8.46 -12.55
CA LEU A 125 -9.76 8.17 -12.75
C LEU A 125 -10.29 7.29 -11.62
N LEU A 126 -9.58 6.20 -11.30
CA LEU A 126 -9.92 5.31 -10.20
C LEU A 126 -9.86 6.00 -8.84
N PHE A 127 -8.91 6.93 -8.64
CA PHE A 127 -8.76 7.69 -7.40
C PHE A 127 -9.87 8.72 -7.24
N SER A 128 -10.26 9.36 -8.34
CA SER A 128 -11.38 10.30 -8.37
C SER A 128 -12.71 9.60 -8.09
N VAL A 129 -12.95 8.43 -8.71
CA VAL A 129 -14.15 7.62 -8.44
C VAL A 129 -14.17 7.13 -6.99
N SER A 130 -13.02 6.66 -6.49
CA SER A 130 -12.88 6.21 -5.10
C SER A 130 -13.14 7.33 -4.10
N SER A 131 -12.55 8.51 -4.32
CA SER A 131 -12.72 9.66 -3.43
C SER A 131 -14.14 10.24 -3.48
N TRP A 132 -14.81 10.19 -4.64
CA TRP A 132 -16.21 10.60 -4.77
C TRP A 132 -17.18 9.68 -4.02
N PHE A 133 -16.91 8.37 -4.04
CA PHE A 133 -17.70 7.38 -3.28
C PHE A 133 -17.30 7.29 -1.81
N SER A 134 -16.09 7.69 -1.47
CA SER A 134 -15.62 7.83 -0.09
C SER A 134 -16.34 9.01 0.56
N ARG A 135 -17.61 8.83 0.88
CA ARG A 135 -18.30 9.69 1.83
C ARG A 135 -17.59 9.49 3.15
N THR A 136 -16.64 10.38 3.45
CA THR A 136 -15.99 10.46 4.75
C THR A 136 -17.10 10.45 5.79
N THR A 137 -17.30 9.31 6.43
CA THR A 137 -18.14 9.21 7.61
C THR A 137 -17.33 9.91 8.70
N GLN A 138 -17.34 11.25 8.67
CA GLN A 138 -16.93 12.07 9.79
C GLN A 138 -18.01 11.87 10.85
N THR A 139 -18.01 10.68 11.45
CA THR A 139 -18.63 10.49 12.75
C THR A 139 -17.78 11.33 13.69
N SER A 140 -18.35 12.46 14.08
CA SER A 140 -17.79 13.38 15.05
C SER A 140 -17.18 12.61 16.21
N LEU A 141 -16.01 13.08 16.65
CA LEU A 141 -15.28 12.66 17.85
C LEU A 141 -16.26 12.37 19.00
N SER A 142 -16.73 11.13 19.08
CA SER A 142 -17.62 10.67 20.14
C SER A 142 -16.71 9.96 21.12
N SER A 143 -16.29 10.76 22.11
CA SER A 143 -15.99 10.44 23.51
C SER A 143 -15.23 9.13 23.79
N GLY A 144 -14.19 9.19 24.61
CA GLY A 144 -13.29 8.08 24.99
C GLY A 144 -13.92 6.86 25.68
N TYR A 145 -15.22 6.65 25.56
CA TYR A 145 -15.95 5.50 26.06
C TYR A 145 -16.19 4.47 24.94
N ARG A 146 -15.33 3.46 24.86
CA ARG A 146 -15.53 2.29 23.99
C ARG A 146 -16.49 1.32 24.67
N TRP A 147 -17.72 1.21 24.18
CA TRP A 147 -18.65 0.19 24.68
C TRP A 147 -18.70 -1.00 23.75
N PHE A 148 -18.03 -2.05 24.22
CA PHE A 148 -18.10 -3.36 23.60
C PHE A 148 -19.27 -4.12 24.20
N THR A 149 -20.25 -4.48 23.36
CA THR A 149 -21.12 -5.61 23.71
C THR A 149 -20.26 -6.86 23.83
N ARG A 150 -20.50 -7.69 24.84
CA ARG A 150 -19.91 -9.03 24.86
C ARG A 150 -20.49 -9.81 23.68
N PRO A 151 -19.68 -10.22 22.68
CA PRO A 151 -20.18 -11.00 21.57
C PRO A 151 -20.66 -12.36 22.07
N GLN A 152 -21.69 -12.90 21.43
CA GLN A 152 -22.20 -14.23 21.72
C GLN A 152 -21.12 -15.28 21.42
N SER A 153 -21.06 -16.37 22.19
CA SER A 153 -19.97 -17.37 22.13
C SER A 153 -19.73 -17.93 20.72
N ALA A 154 -20.79 -18.15 19.94
CA ALA A 154 -20.68 -18.62 18.55
C ALA A 154 -19.97 -17.61 17.62
N VAL A 155 -20.28 -16.31 17.77
CA VAL A 155 -19.66 -15.24 17.00
C VAL A 155 -18.19 -15.09 17.40
N LYS A 156 -17.85 -15.26 18.68
CA LYS A 156 -16.47 -15.24 19.15
C LYS A 156 -15.62 -16.37 18.54
N ILE A 157 -16.16 -17.59 18.50
CA ILE A 157 -15.47 -18.75 17.89
C ILE A 157 -15.21 -18.50 16.40
N PHE A 158 -16.20 -17.97 15.68
CA PHE A 158 -16.05 -17.64 14.27
C PHE A 158 -14.94 -16.60 14.01
N HIS A 159 -14.89 -15.52 14.80
CA HIS A 159 -13.82 -14.53 14.70
C HIS A 159 -12.43 -15.11 14.99
N ILE A 160 -12.32 -15.94 16.03
CA ILE A 160 -11.04 -16.59 16.38
C ILE A 160 -10.60 -17.54 15.26
N PHE A 161 -11.53 -18.33 14.71
CA PHE A 161 -11.25 -19.23 13.60
C PHE A 161 -10.76 -18.47 12.36
N LEU A 162 -11.47 -17.39 11.99
CA LEU A 162 -11.11 -16.57 10.83
C LEU A 162 -9.74 -15.89 11.03
N LEU A 163 -9.48 -15.35 12.22
CA LEU A 163 -8.19 -14.74 12.54
C LEU A 163 -7.06 -15.77 12.53
N ALA A 164 -7.28 -16.96 13.08
CA ALA A 164 -6.30 -18.05 13.05
C ALA A 164 -5.98 -18.48 11.60
N LEU A 165 -6.99 -18.61 10.74
CA LEU A 165 -6.80 -18.92 9.32
C LEU A 165 -5.96 -17.85 8.61
N PHE A 166 -6.26 -16.57 8.85
CA PHE A 166 -5.51 -15.44 8.27
C PHE A 166 -4.05 -15.41 8.74
N VAL A 167 -3.83 -15.60 10.04
CA VAL A 167 -2.48 -15.63 10.62
C VAL A 167 -1.68 -16.81 10.07
N LEU A 168 -2.31 -17.99 9.93
CA LEU A 168 -1.67 -19.16 9.34
C LEU A 168 -1.29 -18.91 7.86
N PHE A 169 -2.19 -18.29 7.08
CA PHE A 169 -1.92 -17.93 5.69
C PHE A 169 -0.77 -16.93 5.57
N MET A 170 -0.73 -15.90 6.41
CA MET A 170 0.35 -14.91 6.45
C MET A 170 1.70 -15.49 6.91
N LEU A 171 1.69 -16.44 7.85
CA LEU A 171 2.90 -17.08 8.37
C LEU A 171 3.46 -18.14 7.42
N SER A 172 2.63 -18.76 6.59
CA SER A 172 3.05 -19.80 5.62
C SER A 172 4.31 -19.44 4.80
N PRO A 173 4.38 -18.29 4.09
CA PRO A 173 5.58 -17.92 3.34
C PRO A 173 6.80 -17.69 4.23
N LEU A 174 6.61 -17.12 5.43
CA LEU A 174 7.70 -16.89 6.38
C LEU A 174 8.26 -18.21 6.91
N LEU A 175 7.39 -19.16 7.24
CA LEU A 175 7.76 -20.50 7.65
C LEU A 175 8.51 -21.23 6.54
N ASN A 176 8.07 -21.11 5.28
CA ASN A 176 8.76 -21.72 4.15
C ASN A 176 10.19 -21.16 3.97
N ILE A 177 10.37 -19.84 4.13
CA ILE A 177 11.71 -19.22 4.10
C ILE A 177 12.57 -19.76 5.25
N ILE A 178 12.03 -19.85 6.47
CA ILE A 178 12.77 -20.36 7.65
C ILE A 178 13.18 -21.82 7.44
N ILE A 179 12.27 -22.68 6.98
CA ILE A 179 12.52 -24.10 6.72
C ILE A 179 13.54 -24.25 5.58
N GLY A 180 13.38 -23.48 4.49
CA GLY A 180 14.30 -23.49 3.35
C GLY A 180 15.70 -22.99 3.73
N ALA A 181 15.78 -22.05 4.67
CA ALA A 181 17.05 -21.60 5.21
C ALA A 181 17.70 -22.72 6.07
N LEU A 182 16.97 -23.29 7.04
CA LEU A 182 17.47 -24.33 7.96
C LEU A 182 17.87 -25.64 7.27
N THR A 183 17.21 -26.02 6.17
CA THR A 183 17.49 -27.24 5.42
C THR A 183 18.60 -27.07 4.38
N SER A 184 19.09 -25.85 4.16
CA SER A 184 20.13 -25.58 3.16
C SER A 184 21.53 -25.95 3.65
N GLU A 185 22.22 -26.83 2.93
CA GLU A 185 23.63 -27.20 3.19
C GLU A 185 24.60 -25.99 3.11
N LYS A 186 24.14 -24.88 2.50
CA LYS A 186 24.91 -23.65 2.30
C LYS A 186 24.77 -22.63 3.44
N TRP A 187 24.09 -22.95 4.55
CA TRP A 187 23.93 -22.04 5.69
C TRP A 187 25.27 -21.50 6.21
N LEU A 188 26.28 -22.38 6.35
CA LEU A 188 27.61 -21.98 6.85
C LEU A 188 28.37 -21.10 5.84
N ALA A 189 28.22 -21.38 4.54
CA ALA A 189 28.82 -20.59 3.46
C ALA A 189 28.14 -19.22 3.32
N ALA A 190 26.83 -19.11 3.57
CA ALA A 190 26.10 -17.85 3.56
C ALA A 190 26.60 -16.88 4.64
N TRP A 191 26.96 -17.40 5.82
CA TRP A 191 27.48 -16.57 6.93
C TRP A 191 28.85 -15.96 6.63
N GLN A 192 29.68 -16.66 5.85
CA GLN A 192 31.01 -16.21 5.44
C GLN A 192 30.98 -15.21 4.28
N ASN A 193 29.83 -15.03 3.62
CA ASN A 193 29.73 -14.12 2.49
C ASN A 193 29.74 -12.64 2.92
N PRO A 194 30.76 -11.85 2.51
CA PRO A 194 30.86 -10.45 2.91
C PRO A 194 29.79 -9.56 2.27
N GLN A 195 29.21 -9.99 1.14
CA GLN A 195 28.09 -9.29 0.49
C GLN A 195 26.82 -9.31 1.34
N LEU A 196 26.57 -10.39 2.08
CA LEU A 196 25.37 -10.52 2.93
C LEU A 196 25.40 -9.46 4.04
N TRP A 197 26.53 -9.34 4.75
CA TRP A 197 26.74 -8.33 5.78
C TRP A 197 26.65 -6.90 5.24
N LYS A 198 27.21 -6.63 4.05
CA LYS A 198 27.08 -5.32 3.41
C LYS A 198 25.62 -4.99 3.09
N ALA A 199 24.89 -5.92 2.46
CA ALA A 199 23.47 -5.73 2.16
C ALA A 199 22.64 -5.51 3.43
N LEU A 200 22.90 -6.30 4.48
CA LEU A 200 22.20 -6.20 5.76
C LEU A 200 22.47 -4.85 6.44
N ALA A 201 23.71 -4.37 6.41
CA ALA A 201 24.07 -3.04 6.92
C ALA A 201 23.40 -1.91 6.13
N TYR A 202 23.32 -2.01 4.80
CA TYR A 202 22.59 -1.03 3.99
C TYR A 202 21.10 -1.02 4.33
N SER A 203 20.44 -2.19 4.41
CA SER A 203 19.04 -2.26 4.82
C SER A 203 18.82 -1.69 6.22
N LEU A 204 19.70 -2.01 7.17
CA LEU A 204 19.59 -1.57 8.55
C LEU A 204 19.87 -0.08 8.75
N THR A 205 20.62 0.57 7.85
CA THR A 205 20.90 2.01 7.93
C THR A 205 19.89 2.84 7.14
N ILE A 206 19.56 2.41 5.92
CA ILE A 206 18.66 3.15 5.01
C ILE A 206 17.21 3.08 5.51
N ALA A 207 16.75 1.92 6.00
CA ALA A 207 15.37 1.76 6.47
C ALA A 207 15.01 2.71 7.64
N PRO A 208 15.78 2.80 8.75
CA PRO A 208 15.44 3.72 9.83
C PRO A 208 15.66 5.18 9.44
N ALA A 209 16.68 5.50 8.63
CA ALA A 209 16.92 6.87 8.18
C ALA A 209 15.75 7.40 7.33
N SER A 210 15.30 6.60 6.36
CA SER A 210 14.13 6.92 5.54
C SER A 210 12.84 6.97 6.37
N ALA A 211 12.64 6.04 7.30
CA ALA A 211 11.48 6.05 8.20
C ALA A 211 11.43 7.31 9.07
N LEU A 212 12.59 7.72 9.63
CA LEU A 212 12.70 8.93 10.44
C LEU A 212 12.43 10.18 9.60
N LEU A 213 13.01 10.27 8.41
CA LEU A 213 12.76 11.38 7.47
C LEU A 213 11.28 11.47 7.09
N ALA A 214 10.66 10.34 6.74
CA ALA A 214 9.24 10.27 6.38
C ALA A 214 8.35 10.70 7.56
N LEU A 215 8.69 10.29 8.79
CA LEU A 215 7.96 10.68 9.99
C LEU A 215 8.08 12.18 10.27
N LEU A 216 9.28 12.74 10.14
CA LEU A 216 9.50 14.19 10.28
C LEU A 216 8.69 14.98 9.24
N MET A 217 8.71 14.56 7.98
CA MET A 217 7.92 15.21 6.92
C MET A 217 6.42 15.10 7.18
N ALA A 218 5.92 13.93 7.58
CA ALA A 218 4.50 13.74 7.91
C ALA A 218 4.06 14.63 9.08
N VAL A 219 4.85 14.71 10.14
CA VAL A 219 4.57 15.58 11.30
C VAL A 219 4.61 17.05 10.90
N ALA A 220 5.61 17.48 10.12
CA ALA A 220 5.70 18.85 9.64
C ALA A 220 4.48 19.25 8.79
N LEU A 221 4.03 18.37 7.90
CA LEU A 221 2.89 18.59 7.01
C LEU A 221 1.57 18.66 7.79
N LEU A 222 1.40 17.80 8.82
CA LEU A 222 0.25 17.85 9.73
C LEU A 222 0.24 19.12 10.59
N LEU A 223 1.39 19.51 11.15
CA LEU A 223 1.51 20.74 11.95
C LEU A 223 1.25 21.98 11.10
N LEU A 224 1.74 22.01 9.86
CA LEU A 224 1.48 23.07 8.89
C LEU A 224 -0.01 23.16 8.56
N SER A 225 -0.64 22.03 8.24
CA SER A 225 -2.09 21.99 7.96
C SER A 225 -2.90 22.47 9.16
N ARG A 226 -2.55 22.02 10.38
CA ARG A 226 -3.21 22.47 11.60
C ARG A 226 -3.05 23.98 11.78
N ARG A 227 -1.84 24.52 11.61
CA ARG A 227 -1.57 25.96 11.74
C ARG A 227 -2.36 26.78 10.72
N LEU A 228 -2.49 26.29 9.48
CA LEU A 228 -3.27 26.95 8.43
C LEU A 228 -4.77 26.95 8.71
N GLN A 229 -5.31 25.87 9.28
CA GLN A 229 -6.71 25.83 9.73
C GLN A 229 -6.98 26.83 10.86
N TRP A 230 -6.04 26.97 11.80
CA TRP A 230 -6.11 27.95 12.89
C TRP A 230 -6.03 29.40 12.39
N LEU A 231 -5.31 29.65 11.28
CA LEU A 231 -5.20 30.95 10.64
C LEU A 231 -6.33 31.23 9.61
N TYR A 232 -7.43 30.46 9.65
CA TYR A 232 -8.58 30.56 8.73
C TYR A 232 -8.30 30.28 7.24
N TYR A 233 -7.11 29.78 6.86
CA TYR A 233 -6.76 29.39 5.49
C TYR A 233 -7.19 27.95 5.15
N VAL A 234 -8.46 27.62 5.38
CA VAL A 234 -9.01 26.26 5.29
C VAL A 234 -8.80 25.59 3.92
N LYS A 235 -8.93 26.36 2.82
CA LYS A 235 -8.71 25.84 1.45
C LYS A 235 -7.28 25.34 1.23
N THR A 236 -6.29 26.07 1.72
CA THR A 236 -4.87 25.70 1.56
C THR A 236 -4.49 24.51 2.43
N ALA A 237 -5.05 24.41 3.64
CA ALA A 237 -4.87 23.24 4.49
C ALA A 237 -5.41 21.96 3.83
N HIS A 238 -6.62 22.01 3.26
CA HIS A 238 -7.17 20.89 2.50
C HIS A 238 -6.35 20.57 1.26
N PHE A 239 -5.86 21.59 0.53
CA PHE A 239 -5.00 21.37 -0.62
C PHE A 239 -3.70 20.63 -0.25
N ILE A 240 -3.04 21.03 0.83
CA ILE A 240 -1.79 20.41 1.32
C ILE A 240 -2.02 18.94 1.74
N ILE A 241 -3.09 18.66 2.50
CA ILE A 241 -3.44 17.28 2.87
C ILE A 241 -3.76 16.45 1.64
N ASN A 242 -4.56 16.98 0.72
CA ASN A 242 -4.96 16.27 -0.49
C ASN A 242 -3.74 16.01 -1.40
N ALA A 243 -2.81 16.96 -1.52
CA ALA A 243 -1.56 16.78 -2.24
C ALA A 243 -0.71 15.63 -1.65
N GLY A 244 -0.70 15.47 -0.32
CA GLY A 244 -0.07 14.33 0.35
C GLY A 244 -0.71 12.98 -0.02
N MET A 245 -2.03 12.96 -0.26
CA MET A 245 -2.75 11.75 -0.69
C MET A 245 -2.58 11.44 -2.17
N VAL A 246 -2.27 12.44 -3.01
CA VAL A 246 -2.03 12.28 -4.45
C VAL A 246 -0.82 11.37 -4.72
N ILE A 247 0.13 11.24 -3.79
CA ILE A 247 1.26 10.32 -3.94
C ILE A 247 0.83 8.86 -4.06
N LEU A 248 -0.34 8.50 -3.52
CA LEU A 248 -0.93 7.16 -3.68
C LEU A 248 -1.50 6.94 -5.09
N ALA A 249 -1.80 8.02 -5.82
CA ALA A 249 -2.36 7.98 -7.17
C ALA A 249 -1.30 8.12 -8.26
N ILE A 250 -0.15 8.76 -7.97
CA ILE A 250 0.96 8.91 -8.93
C ILE A 250 1.84 7.65 -8.88
N PRO A 251 1.94 6.87 -9.97
CA PRO A 251 2.87 5.74 -10.02
C PRO A 251 4.32 6.26 -9.94
N ILE A 252 5.14 5.61 -9.11
CA ILE A 252 6.53 6.02 -8.85
C ILE A 252 7.36 6.01 -10.15
N LEU A 253 7.10 5.04 -11.03
CA LEU A 253 7.83 4.87 -12.29
C LEU A 253 7.54 6.04 -13.26
N VAL A 254 6.30 6.54 -13.29
CA VAL A 254 5.90 7.73 -14.07
C VAL A 254 6.62 8.97 -13.55
N LEU A 255 6.66 9.15 -12.22
CA LEU A 255 7.38 10.27 -11.60
C LEU A 255 8.89 10.21 -11.92
N ALA A 256 9.49 9.03 -11.82
CA ALA A 256 10.89 8.80 -12.12
C ALA A 256 11.22 9.10 -13.59
N MET A 257 10.36 8.66 -14.52
CA MET A 257 10.49 8.97 -15.95
C MET A 257 10.36 10.47 -16.23
N GLY A 258 9.34 11.13 -15.67
CA GLY A 258 9.14 12.57 -15.85
C GLY A 258 10.34 13.37 -15.34
N LEU A 259 10.87 12.97 -14.18
CA LEU A 259 12.09 13.55 -13.62
C LEU A 259 13.30 13.26 -14.53
N PHE A 260 13.48 12.04 -15.01
CA PHE A 260 14.58 11.67 -15.92
C PHE A 260 14.56 12.49 -17.22
N LEU A 261 13.38 12.67 -17.84
CA LEU A 261 13.24 13.48 -19.05
C LEU A 261 13.61 14.95 -18.79
N LEU A 262 13.19 15.51 -17.65
CA LEU A 262 13.54 16.88 -17.25
C LEU A 262 15.04 17.04 -17.01
N LEU A 263 15.66 16.09 -16.29
CA LEU A 263 17.11 16.14 -16.04
C LEU A 263 17.94 15.90 -17.30
N ARG A 264 17.43 15.18 -18.30
CA ARG A 264 18.14 14.95 -19.56
C ARG A 264 18.40 16.24 -20.33
N GLU A 265 17.50 17.22 -20.24
CA GLU A 265 17.64 18.52 -20.91
C GLU A 265 18.64 19.45 -20.19
N ILE A 266 19.13 19.06 -19.02
CA ILE A 266 20.12 19.81 -18.24
C ILE A 266 21.52 19.29 -18.59
N ASP A 267 22.32 20.09 -19.30
CA ASP A 267 23.72 19.77 -19.56
C ASP A 267 24.53 19.74 -18.25
N PHE A 268 24.89 18.54 -17.79
CA PHE A 268 25.65 18.29 -16.56
C PHE A 268 27.14 18.64 -16.64
N ASN A 269 27.54 19.53 -17.55
CA ASN A 269 28.95 19.89 -17.75
C ASN A 269 29.54 20.73 -16.60
N ASN A 270 28.71 21.17 -15.63
CA ASN A 270 29.14 21.89 -14.44
C ASN A 270 29.26 20.95 -13.23
N ALA A 271 30.41 21.01 -12.53
CA ALA A 271 30.82 20.15 -11.42
C ALA A 271 29.86 20.07 -10.21
N TYR A 272 28.85 20.94 -10.14
CA TYR A 272 27.86 20.98 -9.06
C TYR A 272 26.80 19.88 -9.10
N TYR A 273 26.60 19.20 -10.24
CA TYR A 273 25.57 18.16 -10.40
C TYR A 273 26.08 16.71 -10.27
N LEU A 274 27.38 16.54 -10.04
CA LEU A 274 28.05 15.25 -9.80
C LEU A 274 27.40 14.37 -8.71
N PRO A 275 26.89 14.90 -7.57
CA PRO A 275 26.28 14.06 -6.55
C PRO A 275 24.95 13.45 -7.01
N LEU A 276 24.21 14.16 -7.86
CA LEU A 276 22.92 13.73 -8.39
C LEU A 276 23.10 12.67 -9.49
N TRP A 277 24.12 12.85 -10.34
CA TRP A 277 24.50 11.87 -11.35
C TRP A 277 25.03 10.56 -10.75
N TRP A 278 25.78 10.65 -9.64
CA TRP A 278 26.27 9.49 -8.89
C TRP A 278 25.14 8.64 -8.27
N PHE A 279 24.00 9.27 -7.93
CA PHE A 279 22.82 8.60 -7.38
C PHE A 279 21.99 7.86 -8.45
N VAL A 280 22.12 8.26 -9.72
CA VAL A 280 21.37 7.69 -10.86
C VAL A 280 22.13 6.57 -11.57
N THR A 281 23.47 6.53 -11.44
CA THR A 281 24.35 5.60 -12.17
C THR A 281 24.87 4.42 -11.35
N ARG A 282 24.43 4.27 -10.10
CA ARG A 282 24.68 3.10 -9.24
C ARG A 282 23.40 2.33 -8.98
#